data_AF-A0A6N9P5Y1-F1
#
_entry.id   AF-A0A6N9P5Y1-F1
#
_cell.length_a   1.000
_cell.length_b   1.000
_cell.length_c   1.000
_cell.angle_alpha   90.00
_cell.angle_beta   90.00
_cell.angle_gamma   90.00
#
_symmetry.space_group_name_H-M   'P 1'
#
loop_
_entity.id
_entity.type
_entity.pdbx_description
1 polymer ?
#
loop_
_entity_poly.entity_id
_entity_poly.type
_entity_poly.pdbx_seq_one_letter_code
_entity_poly.pdbx_strand_id
1 'polypeptide(L)' 'MFVLTCTCGNEIFGDEEDAAAAWQCDQCGKWFDYFGNEVADKARHDALFENKYADLYDGEES' A
#
# COMPACT_ATOMS: atom_id res chain seq x y z
N MET A 1 -5.34 5.46 -12.23
CA MET A 1 -4.22 6.40 -11.98
C MET A 1 -4.59 7.44 -10.93
N PHE A 2 -3.78 7.58 -9.90
CA PHE A 2 -3.93 8.54 -8.80
C PHE A 2 -2.56 9.14 -8.41
N VAL A 3 -2.59 10.18 -7.58
CA VAL A 3 -1.39 10.88 -7.10
C VAL A 3 -1.38 10.95 -5.57
N LEU A 4 -0.22 10.66 -4.96
CA LEU A 4 0.03 10.85 -3.54
C LEU A 4 1.07 11.95 -3.35
N THR A 5 0.95 12.70 -2.27
CA THR A 5 1.96 13.68 -1.87
C THR A 5 2.84 13.10 -0.78
N CYS A 6 4.13 12.92 -1.09
CA CYS A 6 5.11 12.51 -0.11
C CYS A 6 5.36 13.64 0.92
N THR A 7 5.72 13.28 2.14
CA THR A 7 6.15 14.25 3.17
C THR A 7 7.39 15.06 2.78
N CYS A 8 8.19 14.58 1.81
CA CYS A 8 9.33 15.34 1.28
C CYS A 8 8.93 16.39 0.23
N GLY A 9 7.63 16.46 -0.14
CA GLY A 9 7.12 17.36 -1.17
C GLY A 9 7.12 16.79 -2.59
N ASN A 10 7.59 15.56 -2.79
CA ASN A 10 7.54 14.89 -4.10
C ASN A 10 6.18 14.23 -4.35
N GLU A 11 5.75 14.19 -5.61
CA GLU A 11 4.56 13.47 -6.05
C GLU A 11 4.89 12.01 -6.33
N ILE A 12 4.02 11.10 -5.92
CA ILE A 12 4.11 9.67 -6.20
C ILE A 12 2.93 9.30 -7.09
N PHE A 13 3.22 8.70 -8.23
CA PHE A 13 2.20 8.31 -9.21
C PHE A 13 1.92 6.82 -9.03
N GLY A 14 0.67 6.50 -8.71
CA GLY A 14 0.20 5.12 -8.61
C GLY A 14 -0.89 4.85 -9.63
N ASP A 15 -1.05 3.59 -9.99
CA ASP A 15 -2.18 3.12 -10.78
C ASP A 15 -3.11 2.23 -9.96
N GLU A 16 -4.41 2.29 -10.24
CA GLU A 16 -5.42 1.50 -9.52
C GLU A 16 -5.48 0.07 -10.05
N GLU A 17 -5.01 -0.15 -11.28
CA GLU A 17 -4.87 -1.47 -11.89
C GLU A 17 -3.61 -2.20 -11.40
N ASP A 18 -2.67 -1.49 -10.78
CA ASP A 18 -1.54 -2.11 -10.09
C ASP A 18 -2.04 -2.88 -8.86
N ALA A 19 -1.76 -4.19 -8.81
CA ALA A 19 -2.01 -5.02 -7.62
C ALA A 19 -1.07 -4.68 -6.44
N ALA A 20 -0.44 -3.51 -6.44
CA ALA A 20 0.43 -3.03 -5.39
C ALA A 20 -0.39 -2.38 -4.28
N ALA A 21 -0.10 -2.71 -3.02
CA ALA A 21 -0.78 -2.08 -1.89
C ALA A 21 -0.04 -0.82 -1.38
N ALA A 22 1.17 -0.53 -1.89
CA ALA A 22 1.96 0.63 -1.52
C ALA A 22 2.94 1.05 -2.63
N TRP A 23 3.29 2.34 -2.68
CA TRP A 23 4.18 2.96 -3.66
C TRP A 23 5.34 3.70 -2.98
N GLN A 24 6.54 3.56 -3.56
CA GLN A 24 7.74 4.19 -3.03
C GLN A 24 7.94 5.58 -3.60
N CYS A 25 8.36 6.53 -2.78
CA CYS A 25 8.85 7.83 -3.23
C CYS A 25 10.28 7.72 -3.77
N ASP A 26 10.50 8.10 -5.03
CA ASP A 26 11.83 8.11 -5.65
C ASP A 26 12.85 9.04 -4.98
N GLN A 27 12.39 10.09 -4.30
CA GLN A 27 13.28 11.09 -3.71
C GLN A 27 13.80 10.70 -2.32
N CYS A 28 12.93 10.12 -1.48
CA CYS A 28 13.29 9.83 -0.08
C CYS A 28 13.24 8.33 0.27
N GLY A 29 12.77 7.47 -0.64
CA GLY A 29 12.71 6.03 -0.46
C GLY A 29 11.62 5.53 0.50
N LYS A 30 10.80 6.44 1.05
CA LYS A 30 9.66 6.09 1.90
C LYS A 30 8.51 5.49 1.10
N TRP A 31 7.70 4.68 1.76
CA TRP A 31 6.56 4.01 1.15
C TRP A 31 5.24 4.61 1.66
N PHE A 32 4.24 4.65 0.78
CA PHE A 32 2.93 5.18 1.08
C PHE A 32 1.83 4.24 0.59
N ASP A 33 0.77 4.08 1.38
CA ASP A 33 -0.43 3.35 0.97
C ASP A 33 -1.31 4.20 0.02
N TYR A 34 -2.37 3.59 -0.50
CA TYR A 34 -3.34 4.27 -1.37
C TYR A 34 -4.00 5.51 -0.73
N PHE A 35 -4.04 5.57 0.60
CA PHE A 35 -4.62 6.68 1.36
C PHE A 35 -3.60 7.79 1.68
N GLY A 36 -2.34 7.62 1.26
CA GLY A 36 -1.25 8.57 1.53
C GLY A 36 -0.64 8.43 2.92
N ASN A 37 -0.90 7.35 3.65
CA ASN A 37 -0.24 7.08 4.92
C ASN A 37 1.14 6.46 4.68
N GLU A 38 2.14 6.91 5.44
CA GLU A 38 3.48 6.30 5.40
C GLU A 38 3.43 4.88 5.95
N VAL A 39 4.00 3.93 5.22
CA VAL A 39 4.16 2.53 5.61
C VAL A 39 5.64 2.16 5.69
N ALA A 40 5.97 1.20 6.55
CA ALA A 40 7.36 0.83 6.83
C ALA A 40 8.07 0.24 5.60
N ASP A 41 7.42 -0.69 4.90
CA ASP A 41 7.87 -1.26 3.65
C ASP A 41 6.71 -1.98 2.93
N LYS A 42 6.87 -2.23 1.63
CA LYS A 42 5.85 -2.87 0.79
C LYS A 42 5.48 -4.28 1.26
N ALA A 43 6.45 -5.14 1.56
CA ALA A 43 6.21 -6.54 1.88
C ALA A 43 5.45 -6.68 3.21
N ARG A 44 5.76 -5.84 4.20
CA ARG A 44 5.02 -5.83 5.46
C ARG A 44 3.59 -5.29 5.30
N HIS A 45 3.37 -4.34 4.39
CA HIS A 45 2.02 -3.84 4.10
C HIS A 45 1.19 -4.87 3.32
N ASP A 46 1.77 -5.49 2.28
CA ASP A 46 1.13 -6.56 1.50
C ASP A 46 0.71 -7.73 2.42
N ALA A 47 1.61 -8.18 3.32
CA ALA A 47 1.32 -9.25 4.26
C ALA A 47 0.20 -8.90 5.28
N LEU A 48 0.06 -7.63 5.68
CA LEU A 48 -1.05 -7.18 6.53
C LEU A 48 -2.37 -7.16 5.76
N PHE A 49 -2.34 -6.79 4.48
CA PHE A 49 -3.50 -6.86 3.60
C PHE A 49 -3.94 -8.31 3.41
N GLU A 50 -3.02 -9.22 3.09
CA GLU A 50 -3.31 -10.65 2.93
C GLU A 50 -3.88 -11.29 4.20
N ASN A 51 -3.29 -11.02 5.37
CA ASN A 51 -3.79 -11.58 6.63
C ASN A 51 -5.17 -11.02 7.03
N LYS A 52 -5.43 -9.72 6.80
CA LYS A 52 -6.72 -9.11 7.16
C LYS A 52 -7.89 -9.69 6.35
N TYR A 53 -7.63 -10.15 5.13
CA TYR A 53 -8.64 -10.84 4.32
C TYR A 53 -8.62 -12.36 4.47
N ALA A 54 -7.52 -12.98 4.88
CA ALA A 54 -7.47 -14.41 5.18
C ALA A 54 -8.48 -14.81 6.27
N ASP A 55 -8.59 -14.01 7.33
CA ASP A 55 -9.56 -14.23 8.42
C ASP A 55 -11.03 -14.10 7.96
N LEU A 56 -11.30 -13.43 6.83
CA LEU A 56 -12.65 -13.29 6.28
C LEU A 56 -13.07 -14.45 5.36
N TYR A 57 -12.10 -15.23 4.85
CA TYR A 57 -12.35 -16.40 4.00
C TYR A 57 -12.28 -17.73 4.75
N ASP A 58 -11.68 -17.77 5.94
CA ASP A 58 -11.63 -18.98 6.79
C ASP A 58 -12.89 -19.17 7.67
N GLY A 59 -13.95 -18.38 7.40
CA GLY A 59 -15.19 -18.34 8.16
C GLY A 59 -16.43 -18.96 7.50
N GLU A 60 -16.31 -19.61 6.33
CA GLU A 60 -17.39 -20.41 5.74
C GLU A 60 -17.01 -21.90 5.64
N GLU A 61 -16.76 -22.53 6.79
CA GLU A 61 -16.94 -23.99 6.91
C GLU A 61 -17.59 -24.34 8.26
N SER A 62 -18.93 -24.37 8.30
CA SER A 62 -19.72 -25.30 9.13
C SER A 62 -21.19 -25.36 8.71
#